data_AF-A0A1G5QT28-F1
#
_entry.id   AF-A0A1G5QT28-F1
#
_cell.length_a   1.000
_cell.length_b   1.000
_cell.length_c   1.000
_cell.angle_alpha   90.00
_cell.angle_beta   90.00
_cell.angle_gamma   90.00
#
_symmetry.space_group_name_H-M   'P 1'
#
loop_
_entity.id
_entity.type
_entity.pdbx_description
1 polymer ?
#
loop_
_entity_poly.entity_id
_entity_poly.type
_entity_poly.pdbx_seq_one_letter_code
_entity_poly.pdbx_strand_id
1 'polypeptide(L)'
;MPSQELATEASFPGVPAASSMPDWYPTLLHTVAQEVRVGRTRAMAAANSELLNSYWSIGRQLAERESEQGWGAKVVTRLSADIRTRFPEAKGFSPRNLRYMKSFAQAWPDFPLLQAPLATLPWYHQIALLEKLDDAATRLWYAAAAAQHGWSRNVLTHQISTRLHERSGQAITNFASTMVPADSDLAQQATKDPYVFDFLSMSDRHTERDLELQLVKHVEKFLLELGQGFAFVGEQVRLEIAGDEFFADLLFYHLKLRCYMVIELKAVKFEPGFLGQLGMYMAAVDDLMAHPDDKPTIGLLLCKEKNSVVAEYALRGFNAPVGIAEWKTSLADSLPDELVASLPSIETLEAELASEAARLQG
;
A
#
# COMPACT_ATOMS: atom_id res chain seq x y z
N MET A 1 6.79 11.14 44.26
CA MET A 1 6.17 12.45 43.94
C MET A 1 6.87 13.16 42.76
N PRO A 2 7.00 12.53 41.57
CA PRO A 2 7.07 13.26 40.29
C PRO A 2 5.98 12.84 39.27
N SER A 3 5.09 11.90 39.62
CA SER A 3 4.21 11.23 38.66
C SER A 3 2.91 11.98 38.29
N GLN A 4 2.54 13.04 39.01
CA GLN A 4 1.24 13.71 38.78
C GLN A 4 1.29 14.88 37.78
N GLU A 5 2.45 15.48 37.49
CA GLU A 5 2.55 16.59 36.52
C GLU A 5 2.58 16.10 35.05
N LEU A 6 3.08 14.88 34.80
CA LEU A 6 3.14 14.28 33.45
C LEU A 6 1.75 13.95 32.87
N ALA A 7 0.79 13.57 33.72
CA ALA A 7 -0.56 13.19 33.27
C ALA A 7 -1.40 14.37 32.76
N THR A 8 -1.01 15.62 33.03
CA THR A 8 -1.75 16.81 32.61
C THR A 8 -1.49 17.24 31.17
N GLU A 9 -0.43 16.75 30.52
CA GLU A 9 -0.04 17.14 29.16
C GLU A 9 -0.19 16.02 28.13
N ALA A 10 -0.61 14.82 28.56
CA ALA A 10 -0.83 13.67 27.69
C ALA A 10 -2.31 13.29 27.64
N SER A 11 -2.87 13.10 26.44
CA SER A 11 -4.26 12.65 26.31
C SER A 11 -4.48 11.81 25.05
N PHE A 12 -5.52 10.98 25.10
CA PHE A 12 -6.13 10.34 23.94
C PHE A 12 -7.45 11.06 23.63
N PRO A 13 -7.39 12.17 22.88
CA PRO A 13 -8.57 12.98 22.63
C PRO A 13 -9.56 12.20 21.76
N GLY A 14 -10.77 12.03 22.28
CA GLY A 14 -11.86 11.40 21.54
C GLY A 14 -12.23 12.23 20.31
N VAL A 15 -12.53 11.54 19.20
CA VAL A 15 -13.14 12.20 18.04
C VAL A 15 -14.54 12.66 18.44
N PRO A 16 -14.89 13.96 18.27
CA PRO A 16 -16.24 14.43 18.53
C PRO A 16 -17.27 13.59 17.78
N ALA A 17 -18.38 13.26 18.45
CA ALA A 17 -19.45 12.48 17.83
C ALA A 17 -19.96 13.19 16.56
N ALA A 18 -20.23 12.43 15.49
CA ALA A 18 -20.78 13.03 14.27
C ALA A 18 -22.09 13.82 14.53
N SER A 19 -22.87 13.41 15.54
CA SER A 19 -24.09 14.08 15.99
C SER A 19 -23.86 15.42 16.69
N SER A 20 -22.64 15.73 17.15
CA SER A 20 -22.30 17.03 17.73
C SER A 20 -21.76 18.01 16.69
N MET A 21 -21.63 17.59 15.43
CA MET A 21 -21.18 18.45 14.35
C MET A 21 -22.31 19.35 13.84
N PRO A 22 -21.99 20.60 13.46
CA PRO A 22 -22.98 21.49 12.85
C PRO A 22 -23.55 20.92 11.54
N ASP A 23 -24.78 21.32 11.20
CA ASP A 23 -25.50 20.84 10.00
C ASP A 23 -24.73 21.03 8.68
N TRP A 24 -23.79 21.98 8.62
CA TRP A 24 -22.95 22.24 7.44
C TRP A 24 -21.73 21.30 7.32
N TYR A 25 -21.38 20.55 8.36
CA TYR A 25 -20.18 19.71 8.39
C TYR A 25 -20.18 18.61 7.30
N PRO A 26 -21.28 17.88 7.03
CA PRO A 26 -21.30 16.89 5.95
C PRO A 26 -20.96 17.50 4.57
N THR A 27 -21.39 18.74 4.31
CA THR A 27 -21.07 19.46 3.07
C THR A 27 -19.59 19.86 3.02
N LEU A 28 -19.02 20.30 4.14
CA LEU A 28 -17.58 20.58 4.23
C LEU A 28 -16.77 19.31 3.99
N LEU A 29 -17.11 18.22 4.69
CA LEU A 29 -16.44 16.92 4.54
C LEU A 29 -16.49 16.43 3.10
N HIS A 30 -17.64 16.54 2.44
CA HIS A 30 -17.76 16.19 1.03
C HIS A 30 -16.85 17.05 0.14
N THR A 31 -16.84 18.37 0.35
CA THR A 31 -15.99 19.29 -0.43
C THR A 31 -14.51 18.98 -0.26
N VAL A 32 -14.04 18.84 0.98
CA VAL A 32 -12.64 18.51 1.30
C VAL A 32 -12.28 17.14 0.73
N ALA A 33 -13.13 16.13 0.88
CA ALA A 33 -12.91 14.81 0.30
C ALA A 33 -12.80 14.86 -1.24
N GLN A 34 -13.62 15.68 -1.91
CA GLN A 34 -13.54 15.88 -3.36
C GLN A 34 -12.24 16.61 -3.76
N GLU A 35 -11.82 17.64 -3.02
CA GLU A 35 -10.55 18.34 -3.29
C GLU A 35 -9.35 17.39 -3.15
N VAL A 36 -9.32 16.59 -2.08
CA VAL A 36 -8.28 15.56 -1.87
C VAL A 36 -8.29 14.56 -3.02
N ARG A 37 -9.46 14.06 -3.42
CA ARG A 37 -9.60 13.09 -4.52
C ARG A 37 -9.11 13.66 -5.84
N VAL A 38 -9.53 14.87 -6.21
CA VAL A 38 -9.12 15.56 -7.44
C VAL A 38 -7.62 15.87 -7.43
N GLY A 39 -7.08 16.30 -6.28
CA GLY A 39 -5.64 16.50 -6.08
C GLY A 39 -4.85 15.22 -6.35
N ARG A 40 -5.26 14.10 -5.75
CA ARG A 40 -4.64 12.79 -5.94
C ARG A 40 -4.70 12.32 -7.40
N THR A 41 -5.85 12.46 -8.06
CA THR A 41 -5.98 12.08 -9.48
C THR A 41 -5.05 12.90 -10.37
N ARG A 42 -4.94 14.22 -10.15
CA ARG A 42 -4.01 15.07 -10.93
C ARG A 42 -2.55 14.70 -10.71
N ALA A 43 -2.16 14.48 -9.46
CA ALA A 43 -0.79 14.07 -9.13
C ALA A 43 -0.42 12.74 -9.82
N MET A 44 -1.33 11.76 -9.79
CA MET A 44 -1.14 10.47 -10.44
C MET A 44 -1.09 10.56 -11.96
N ALA A 45 -1.94 11.39 -12.57
CA ALA A 45 -1.91 11.62 -14.01
C ALA A 45 -0.58 12.25 -14.46
N ALA A 46 -0.07 13.22 -13.70
CA ALA A 46 1.23 13.84 -13.96
C ALA A 46 2.38 12.82 -13.80
N ALA A 47 2.36 12.02 -12.73
CA ALA A 47 3.35 10.98 -12.49
C ALA A 47 3.34 9.90 -13.58
N ASN A 48 2.16 9.46 -14.00
CA ASN A 48 2.02 8.50 -15.10
C ASN A 48 2.58 9.07 -16.41
N SER A 49 2.31 10.34 -16.71
CA SER A 49 2.82 10.99 -17.91
C SER A 49 4.35 11.00 -17.92
N GLU A 50 4.97 11.34 -16.80
CA GLU A 50 6.44 11.36 -16.68
C GLU A 50 7.05 9.96 -16.71
N LEU A 51 6.41 8.97 -16.09
CA LEU A 51 6.79 7.57 -16.16
C LEU A 51 6.83 7.10 -17.62
N LEU A 52 5.77 7.35 -18.37
CA LEU A 52 5.68 6.93 -19.77
C LEU A 52 6.71 7.63 -20.65
N ASN A 53 6.94 8.93 -20.44
CA ASN A 53 7.99 9.68 -21.14
C ASN A 53 9.39 9.10 -20.86
N SER A 54 9.67 8.80 -19.59
CA SER A 54 10.92 8.18 -19.17
C SER A 54 11.10 6.80 -19.80
N TYR A 55 10.07 5.96 -19.75
CA TYR A 55 10.10 4.61 -20.32
C TYR A 55 10.24 4.63 -21.84
N TRP A 56 9.55 5.55 -22.51
CA TRP A 56 9.72 5.77 -23.95
C TRP A 56 11.15 6.20 -24.29
N SER A 57 11.72 7.15 -23.55
CA SER A 57 13.09 7.65 -23.76
C SER A 57 14.13 6.55 -23.58
N ILE A 58 13.99 5.73 -22.52
CA ILE A 58 14.84 4.55 -22.29
C ILE A 58 14.68 3.57 -23.45
N GLY A 59 13.45 3.31 -23.87
CA GLY A 59 13.15 2.42 -24.98
C GLY A 59 13.81 2.85 -26.30
N ARG A 60 13.78 4.15 -26.63
CA ARG A 60 14.47 4.69 -27.80
C ARG A 60 15.97 4.49 -27.72
N GLN A 61 16.59 4.82 -26.59
CA GLN A 61 18.03 4.64 -26.40
C GLN A 61 18.43 3.16 -26.56
N LEU A 62 17.61 2.23 -26.05
CA LEU A 62 17.83 0.80 -26.23
C LEU A 62 17.73 0.38 -27.70
N ALA A 63 16.71 0.87 -28.42
CA ALA A 63 16.50 0.55 -29.83
C ALA A 63 17.63 1.10 -30.72
N GLU A 64 18.04 2.35 -30.50
CA GLU A 64 19.12 3.01 -31.23
C GLU A 64 20.44 2.24 -31.07
N ARG A 65 20.82 1.92 -29.82
CA ARG A 65 22.07 1.20 -29.53
C ARG A 65 22.10 -0.23 -30.07
N GLU A 66 20.97 -0.93 -30.06
CA GLU A 66 20.87 -2.26 -30.66
C GLU A 66 21.05 -2.21 -32.18
N SER A 67 20.48 -1.19 -32.84
CA SER A 67 20.60 -1.00 -34.29
C SER A 67 22.02 -0.62 -34.74
N GLU A 68 22.74 0.18 -33.95
CA GLU A 68 24.08 0.66 -34.29
C GLU A 68 25.19 -0.35 -33.95
N GLN A 69 25.05 -1.08 -32.84
CA GLN A 69 26.16 -1.84 -32.24
C GLN A 69 25.88 -3.34 -32.06
N GLY A 70 24.68 -3.82 -32.45
CA GLY A 70 24.34 -5.24 -32.45
C GLY A 70 24.27 -5.87 -31.04
N TRP A 71 24.06 -5.06 -30.02
CA TRP A 71 24.06 -5.50 -28.63
C TRP A 71 22.81 -6.31 -28.27
N GLY A 72 22.97 -7.62 -28.07
CA GLY A 72 21.87 -8.53 -27.77
C GLY A 72 21.39 -8.54 -26.30
N ALA A 73 20.62 -9.58 -25.94
CA ALA A 73 19.96 -9.74 -24.63
C ALA A 73 20.86 -9.59 -23.38
N LYS A 74 22.18 -9.77 -23.52
CA LYS A 74 23.15 -9.62 -22.42
C LYS A 74 23.25 -8.18 -21.91
N VAL A 75 23.14 -7.18 -22.79
CA VAL A 75 23.21 -5.77 -22.39
C VAL A 75 21.97 -5.36 -21.61
N VAL A 76 20.79 -5.80 -22.04
CA VAL A 76 19.54 -5.56 -21.29
C VAL A 76 19.58 -6.18 -19.89
N THR A 77 20.11 -7.40 -19.77
CA THR A 77 20.29 -8.05 -18.46
C THR A 77 21.29 -7.31 -17.58
N ARG A 78 22.42 -6.86 -18.13
CA ARG A 78 23.41 -6.06 -17.40
C ARG A 78 22.84 -4.71 -16.96
N LEU A 79 22.18 -3.99 -17.87
CA LEU A 79 21.56 -2.70 -17.58
C LEU A 79 20.50 -2.82 -16.47
N SER A 80 19.69 -3.88 -16.50
CA SER A 80 18.74 -4.17 -15.42
C SER A 80 19.42 -4.32 -14.05
N ALA A 81 20.54 -5.06 -13.99
CA ALA A 81 21.30 -5.26 -12.76
C ALA A 81 21.96 -3.96 -12.28
N ASP A 82 22.52 -3.18 -13.20
CA ASP A 82 23.24 -1.95 -12.87
C ASP A 82 22.26 -0.85 -12.43
N ILE A 83 21.06 -0.75 -13.04
CA ILE A 83 20.00 0.16 -12.59
C ILE A 83 19.53 -0.21 -11.19
N ARG A 84 19.32 -1.50 -10.90
CA ARG A 84 18.97 -1.95 -9.54
C ARG A 84 20.06 -1.67 -8.52
N THR A 85 21.33 -1.77 -8.92
CA THR A 85 22.45 -1.42 -8.02
C THR A 85 22.46 0.08 -7.74
N ARG A 86 22.23 0.91 -8.77
CA ARG A 86 22.25 2.37 -8.65
C ARG A 86 21.01 2.94 -7.97
N PHE A 87 19.88 2.26 -8.12
CA PHE A 87 18.58 2.60 -7.54
C PHE A 87 17.95 1.33 -6.94
N PRO A 88 18.36 0.91 -5.73
CA PRO A 88 17.89 -0.33 -5.10
C PRO A 88 16.38 -0.42 -4.93
N GLU A 89 15.74 0.71 -4.68
CA GLU A 89 14.28 0.83 -4.51
C GLU A 89 13.52 0.92 -5.85
N ALA A 90 14.22 1.10 -6.97
CA ALA A 90 13.60 1.27 -8.27
C ALA A 90 13.08 -0.06 -8.82
N LYS A 91 11.76 -0.23 -8.79
CA LYS A 91 11.07 -1.32 -9.47
C LYS A 91 10.75 -0.93 -10.94
N GLY A 92 10.34 -1.90 -11.75
CA GLY A 92 10.07 -1.67 -13.17
C GLY A 92 11.27 -1.71 -14.11
N PHE A 93 12.48 -1.97 -13.63
CA PHE A 93 13.66 -2.12 -14.50
C PHE A 93 14.10 -3.58 -14.70
N SER A 94 13.15 -4.51 -14.69
CA SER A 94 13.45 -5.92 -15.01
C SER A 94 13.89 -6.06 -16.47
N PRO A 95 14.66 -7.11 -16.84
CA PRO A 95 15.06 -7.30 -18.23
C PRO A 95 13.85 -7.43 -19.17
N ARG A 96 12.74 -7.99 -18.67
CA ARG A 96 11.48 -8.07 -19.41
C ARG A 96 10.88 -6.67 -19.62
N ASN A 97 10.83 -5.85 -18.58
CA ASN A 97 10.24 -4.52 -18.71
C ASN A 97 11.07 -3.58 -19.59
N LEU A 98 12.40 -3.67 -19.55
CA LEU A 98 13.27 -2.94 -20.48
C LEU A 98 13.01 -3.31 -21.95
N ARG A 99 12.65 -4.57 -22.24
CA ARG A 99 12.22 -4.98 -23.59
C ARG A 99 10.86 -4.39 -23.95
N TYR A 100 9.93 -4.28 -22.99
CA TYR A 100 8.67 -3.58 -23.23
C TYR A 100 8.88 -2.09 -23.46
N MET A 101 9.76 -1.42 -22.71
CA MET A 101 10.14 -0.02 -22.96
C MET A 101 10.63 0.16 -24.40
N LYS A 102 11.53 -0.73 -24.86
CA LYS A 102 12.00 -0.75 -26.26
C LYS A 102 10.84 -0.94 -27.24
N SER A 103 9.99 -1.94 -27.01
CA SER A 103 8.84 -2.25 -27.89
C SER A 103 7.84 -1.10 -27.92
N PHE A 104 7.65 -0.42 -26.79
CA PHE A 104 6.79 0.76 -26.64
C PHE A 104 7.33 1.93 -27.46
N ALA A 105 8.62 2.21 -27.37
CA ALA A 105 9.25 3.27 -28.15
C ALA A 105 9.22 2.99 -29.66
N GLN A 106 9.37 1.72 -30.06
CA GLN A 106 9.26 1.29 -31.46
C GLN A 106 7.83 1.37 -31.99
N ALA A 107 6.83 1.01 -31.16
CA ALA A 107 5.42 1.11 -31.52
C ALA A 107 4.94 2.56 -31.62
N TRP A 108 5.57 3.48 -30.87
CA TRP A 108 5.19 4.89 -30.80
C TRP A 108 6.40 5.83 -31.01
N PRO A 109 6.94 5.95 -32.23
CA PRO A 109 8.12 6.79 -32.49
C PRO A 109 7.93 8.27 -32.14
N ASP A 110 6.68 8.76 -32.14
CA ASP A 110 6.31 10.14 -31.85
C ASP A 110 5.54 10.29 -30.53
N PHE A 111 5.73 9.36 -29.57
CA PHE A 111 5.00 9.35 -28.29
C PHE A 111 4.93 10.72 -27.57
N PRO A 112 6.01 11.53 -27.49
CA PRO A 112 5.93 12.86 -26.86
C PRO A 112 4.92 13.82 -27.51
N LEU A 113 4.55 13.58 -28.78
CA LEU A 113 3.59 14.35 -29.55
C LEU A 113 2.17 13.71 -29.54
N LEU A 114 2.05 12.43 -29.18
CA LEU A 114 0.79 11.67 -29.10
C LEU A 114 0.11 11.87 -27.74
N GLN A 115 -0.35 13.10 -27.48
CA GLN A 115 -0.71 13.53 -26.12
C GLN A 115 -2.05 13.04 -25.55
N ALA A 116 -3.06 12.62 -26.32
CA ALA A 116 -4.42 12.52 -25.73
C ALA A 116 -4.80 11.17 -25.09
N PRO A 117 -4.72 10.00 -25.74
CA PRO A 117 -5.24 8.77 -25.13
C PRO A 117 -4.16 7.86 -24.53
N LEU A 118 -2.97 7.81 -25.11
CA LEU A 118 -1.90 6.93 -24.62
C LEU A 118 -1.26 7.51 -23.35
N ALA A 119 -1.00 8.81 -23.28
CA ALA A 119 -0.37 9.44 -22.12
C ALA A 119 -1.20 9.32 -20.82
N THR A 120 -2.52 9.13 -20.95
CA THR A 120 -3.43 8.94 -19.80
C THR A 120 -3.55 7.50 -19.33
N LEU A 121 -3.13 6.53 -20.15
CA LEU A 121 -3.27 5.11 -19.81
C LEU A 121 -2.08 4.64 -18.96
N PRO A 122 -2.31 3.87 -17.89
CA PRO A 122 -1.25 3.26 -17.09
C PRO A 122 -0.31 2.35 -17.90
N TRP A 123 0.89 2.10 -17.38
CA TRP A 123 1.93 1.33 -18.10
C TRP A 123 1.46 -0.08 -18.48
N TYR A 124 0.69 -0.74 -17.62
CA TYR A 124 0.16 -2.08 -17.94
C TYR A 124 -0.88 -2.10 -19.06
N HIS A 125 -1.61 -1.00 -19.29
CA HIS A 125 -2.46 -0.87 -20.46
C HIS A 125 -1.61 -0.77 -21.73
N GLN A 126 -0.49 -0.05 -21.67
CA GLN A 126 0.46 0.01 -22.78
C GLN A 126 1.00 -1.38 -23.11
N ILE A 127 1.44 -2.14 -22.10
CA ILE A 127 1.89 -3.53 -22.30
C ILE A 127 0.78 -4.37 -22.92
N ALA A 128 -0.46 -4.30 -22.40
CA ALA A 128 -1.57 -5.08 -22.94
C ALA A 128 -1.86 -4.76 -24.42
N LEU A 129 -1.77 -3.48 -24.82
CA LEU A 129 -1.93 -3.05 -26.20
C LEU A 129 -0.78 -3.59 -27.08
N LEU A 130 0.45 -3.60 -26.59
CA LEU A 130 1.62 -4.11 -27.32
C LEU A 130 1.59 -5.63 -27.46
N GLU A 131 1.16 -6.37 -26.44
CA GLU A 131 1.15 -7.84 -26.43
C GLU A 131 0.00 -8.44 -27.25
N LYS A 132 -1.15 -7.77 -27.30
CA LYS A 132 -2.39 -8.37 -27.83
C LYS A 132 -2.76 -7.89 -29.22
N LEU A 133 -2.11 -6.85 -29.73
CA LEU A 133 -2.42 -6.23 -31.01
C LEU A 133 -1.11 -6.01 -31.78
N ASP A 134 -1.13 -6.27 -33.07
CA ASP A 134 0.06 -6.14 -33.93
C ASP A 134 0.14 -4.78 -34.64
N ASP A 135 -1.02 -4.18 -34.95
CA ASP A 135 -1.16 -2.97 -35.74
C ASP A 135 -1.32 -1.70 -34.88
N ALA A 136 -0.66 -0.61 -35.30
CA ALA A 136 -0.66 0.67 -34.60
C ALA A 136 -2.03 1.36 -34.61
N ALA A 137 -2.78 1.30 -35.72
CA ALA A 137 -4.09 1.95 -35.81
C ALA A 137 -5.11 1.30 -34.86
N THR A 138 -5.09 -0.03 -34.79
CA THR A 138 -5.94 -0.80 -33.87
C THR A 138 -5.57 -0.54 -32.41
N ARG A 139 -4.27 -0.47 -32.09
CA ARG A 139 -3.79 -0.08 -30.75
C ARG A 139 -4.29 1.31 -30.35
N LEU A 140 -4.18 2.30 -31.24
CA LEU A 140 -4.67 3.67 -30.99
C LEU A 140 -6.18 3.70 -30.76
N TRP A 141 -6.94 2.93 -31.53
CA TRP A 141 -8.39 2.87 -31.35
C TRP A 141 -8.77 2.33 -29.98
N TYR A 142 -8.19 1.21 -29.55
CA TYR A 142 -8.45 0.66 -28.23
C TYR A 142 -7.92 1.55 -27.10
N ALA A 143 -6.79 2.24 -27.31
CA ALA A 143 -6.28 3.21 -26.37
C ALA A 143 -7.24 4.39 -26.19
N ALA A 144 -7.76 4.93 -27.29
CA ALA A 144 -8.74 6.01 -27.27
C ALA A 144 -10.04 5.58 -26.59
N ALA A 145 -10.56 4.41 -26.94
CA ALA A 145 -11.76 3.87 -26.31
C ALA A 145 -11.55 3.58 -24.81
N ALA A 146 -10.38 3.07 -24.41
CA ALA A 146 -10.05 2.84 -23.01
C ALA A 146 -9.94 4.15 -22.22
N ALA A 147 -9.31 5.17 -22.78
CA ALA A 147 -9.22 6.49 -22.15
C ALA A 147 -10.60 7.14 -22.04
N GLN A 148 -11.40 7.10 -23.11
CA GLN A 148 -12.73 7.70 -23.16
C GLN A 148 -13.73 7.04 -22.20
N HIS A 149 -13.73 5.71 -22.14
CA HIS A 149 -14.66 4.94 -21.32
C HIS A 149 -14.10 4.55 -19.96
N GLY A 150 -12.87 4.98 -19.64
CA GLY A 150 -12.23 4.68 -18.37
C GLY A 150 -11.96 3.19 -18.15
N TRP A 151 -11.64 2.43 -19.20
CA TRP A 151 -11.50 0.98 -19.08
C TRP A 151 -10.34 0.57 -18.19
N SER A 152 -10.67 -0.35 -17.29
CA SER A 152 -9.72 -1.16 -16.57
C SER A 152 -8.86 -2.00 -17.54
N ARG A 153 -7.61 -2.37 -17.19
CA ARG A 153 -6.74 -3.25 -18.00
C ARG A 153 -7.43 -4.57 -18.37
N ASN A 154 -8.19 -5.13 -17.42
CA ASN A 154 -8.92 -6.37 -17.63
C ASN A 154 -10.10 -6.16 -18.59
N VAL A 155 -10.80 -5.02 -18.47
CA VAL A 155 -11.86 -4.63 -19.42
C VAL A 155 -11.26 -4.40 -20.81
N LEU A 156 -10.18 -3.66 -20.94
CA LEU A 156 -9.45 -3.46 -22.19
C LEU A 156 -9.06 -4.81 -22.83
N THR A 157 -8.45 -5.71 -22.05
CA THR A 157 -8.08 -7.05 -22.52
C THR A 157 -9.29 -7.84 -22.99
N HIS A 158 -10.40 -7.76 -22.25
CA HIS A 158 -11.65 -8.41 -22.63
C HIS A 158 -12.23 -7.81 -23.92
N GLN A 159 -12.24 -6.49 -24.08
CA GLN A 159 -12.72 -5.84 -25.30
C GLN A 159 -11.87 -6.18 -26.52
N ILE A 160 -10.55 -6.30 -26.35
CA ILE A 160 -9.65 -6.80 -27.40
C ILE A 160 -10.00 -8.25 -27.76
N SER A 161 -10.16 -9.13 -26.77
CA SER A 161 -10.48 -10.55 -26.99
C SER A 161 -11.81 -10.77 -27.71
N THR A 162 -12.79 -9.90 -27.42
CA THR A 162 -14.11 -9.93 -28.06
C THR A 162 -14.16 -9.13 -29.37
N ARG A 163 -13.01 -8.59 -29.81
CA ARG A 163 -12.84 -7.81 -31.04
C ARG A 163 -13.85 -6.68 -31.18
N LEU A 164 -14.03 -5.90 -30.11
CA LEU A 164 -14.96 -4.77 -30.11
C LEU A 164 -14.76 -3.85 -31.32
N HIS A 165 -13.52 -3.51 -31.69
CA HIS A 165 -13.19 -2.68 -32.85
C HIS A 165 -13.80 -3.17 -34.18
N GLU A 166 -13.91 -4.48 -34.38
CA GLU A 166 -14.50 -5.08 -35.59
C GLU A 166 -16.04 -5.02 -35.54
N ARG A 167 -16.61 -5.08 -34.33
CA ARG A 167 -18.07 -5.07 -34.11
C ARG A 167 -18.64 -3.64 -34.07
N SER A 168 -17.87 -2.66 -33.63
CA SER A 168 -18.27 -1.25 -33.53
C SER A 168 -18.45 -0.58 -34.91
N GLY A 169 -17.97 -1.20 -35.99
CA GLY A 169 -18.30 -0.80 -37.36
C GLY A 169 -19.75 -1.08 -37.80
N GLN A 170 -20.56 -1.79 -36.99
CA GLN A 170 -21.94 -2.18 -37.34
C GLN A 170 -23.01 -1.84 -36.28
N ALA A 171 -22.65 -1.29 -35.11
CA ALA A 171 -23.60 -1.11 -34.01
C ALA A 171 -23.64 0.34 -33.50
N ILE A 172 -24.71 1.06 -33.85
CA ILE A 172 -25.14 2.27 -33.14
C ILE A 172 -25.62 1.81 -31.77
N THR A 173 -24.93 2.17 -30.69
CA THR A 173 -25.34 1.83 -29.32
C THR A 173 -25.32 3.06 -28.42
N ASN A 174 -26.29 3.12 -27.51
CA ASN A 174 -26.68 4.28 -26.71
C ASN A 174 -25.90 4.43 -25.38
N PHE A 175 -24.68 3.88 -25.28
CA PHE A 175 -23.93 3.83 -24.02
C PHE A 175 -23.53 5.20 -23.44
N ALA A 176 -23.43 6.23 -24.28
CA ALA A 176 -23.22 7.62 -23.82
C ALA A 176 -24.37 8.16 -22.95
N SER A 177 -25.53 7.48 -22.92
CA SER A 177 -26.74 7.93 -22.22
C SER A 177 -27.07 7.15 -20.94
N THR A 178 -26.31 6.10 -20.56
CA THR A 178 -26.66 5.23 -19.43
C THR A 178 -25.55 4.96 -18.41
N MET A 179 -24.37 5.57 -18.54
CA MET A 179 -23.32 5.47 -17.52
C MET A 179 -22.97 6.85 -16.96
N VAL A 180 -23.22 7.03 -15.67
CA VAL A 180 -22.76 8.18 -14.91
C VAL A 180 -21.24 8.13 -14.82
N PRO A 181 -20.50 9.19 -15.14
CA PRO A 181 -19.07 9.28 -14.85
C PRO A 181 -18.89 9.58 -13.36
N ALA A 182 -19.11 8.58 -12.51
CA ALA A 182 -18.70 8.62 -11.12
C ALA A 182 -17.52 7.66 -10.98
N ASP A 183 -16.36 8.21 -10.67
CA ASP A 183 -15.13 7.47 -10.34
C ASP A 183 -14.64 6.50 -11.43
N SER A 184 -14.22 7.05 -12.58
CA SER A 184 -13.60 6.31 -13.68
C SER A 184 -12.64 5.21 -13.16
N ASP A 185 -12.93 3.94 -13.50
CA ASP A 185 -12.10 2.78 -13.17
C ASP A 185 -10.64 2.98 -13.58
N LEU A 186 -10.40 3.77 -14.64
CA LEU A 186 -9.06 4.16 -15.08
C LEU A 186 -8.35 5.04 -14.06
N ALA A 187 -9.04 6.00 -13.43
CA ALA A 187 -8.46 6.81 -12.37
C ALA A 187 -8.15 5.93 -11.14
N GLN A 188 -9.04 5.01 -10.78
CA GLN A 188 -8.77 4.05 -9.70
C GLN A 188 -7.62 3.10 -10.04
N GLN A 189 -7.47 2.68 -11.29
CA GLN A 189 -6.34 1.84 -11.71
C GLN A 189 -5.03 2.59 -11.80
N ALA A 190 -5.02 3.85 -12.24
CA ALA A 190 -3.85 4.71 -12.13
C ALA A 190 -3.44 4.89 -10.66
N THR A 191 -4.42 4.93 -9.75
CA THR A 191 -4.19 4.92 -8.30
C THR A 191 -3.81 3.55 -7.74
N LYS A 192 -3.68 2.50 -8.55
CA LYS A 192 -3.33 1.13 -8.15
C LYS A 192 -2.17 0.55 -8.97
N ASP A 193 -1.64 1.26 -9.98
CA ASP A 193 -0.55 0.78 -10.82
C ASP A 193 0.76 0.82 -10.02
N PRO A 194 1.34 -0.34 -9.66
CA PRO A 194 2.57 -0.41 -8.88
C PRO A 194 3.70 0.45 -9.47
N TYR A 195 3.79 0.62 -10.79
CA TYR A 195 4.87 1.41 -11.39
C TYR A 195 4.72 2.92 -11.23
N VAL A 196 3.49 3.43 -11.13
CA VAL A 196 3.25 4.85 -10.84
C VAL A 196 3.59 5.13 -9.38
N PHE A 197 3.28 4.21 -8.46
CA PHE A 197 3.72 4.29 -7.07
C PHE A 197 5.22 4.14 -6.92
N ASP A 198 5.83 3.16 -7.58
CA ASP A 198 7.27 2.92 -7.50
C ASP A 198 8.07 4.11 -8.10
N PHE A 199 7.50 4.82 -9.08
CA PHE A 199 8.07 6.06 -9.64
C PHE A 199 7.91 7.26 -8.70
N LEU A 200 6.75 7.40 -8.04
CA LEU A 200 6.53 8.41 -7.00
C LEU A 200 7.36 8.12 -5.74
N SER A 201 7.61 6.85 -5.42
CA SER A 201 8.37 6.40 -4.26
C SER A 201 9.88 6.45 -4.46
N MET A 202 10.36 6.86 -5.64
CA MET A 202 11.72 7.40 -5.77
C MET A 202 11.92 8.67 -4.91
N SER A 203 10.82 9.20 -4.34
CA SER A 203 10.81 10.06 -3.16
C SER A 203 10.35 9.22 -1.95
N ASP A 204 11.30 8.81 -1.11
CA ASP A 204 11.28 7.69 -0.14
C ASP A 204 10.10 7.54 0.87
N ARG A 205 8.99 8.28 0.82
CA ARG A 205 8.01 8.35 1.92
C ARG A 205 6.64 7.71 1.72
N HIS A 206 6.23 7.34 0.50
CA HIS A 206 4.82 6.95 0.23
C HIS A 206 4.53 5.44 0.20
N THR A 207 5.48 4.57 -0.16
CA THR A 207 5.21 3.11 -0.28
C THR A 207 5.17 2.38 1.06
N GLU A 208 5.89 2.88 2.07
CA GLU A 208 5.95 2.25 3.40
C GLU A 208 4.63 2.39 4.16
N ARG A 209 4.05 3.59 4.14
CA ARG A 209 2.79 3.90 4.83
C ARG A 209 1.59 3.13 4.27
N ASP A 210 1.53 2.93 2.95
CA ASP A 210 0.46 2.15 2.33
C ASP A 210 0.56 0.65 2.69
N LEU A 211 1.78 0.12 2.81
CA LEU A 211 2.01 -1.27 3.26
C LEU A 211 1.64 -1.43 4.75
N GLU A 212 2.06 -0.49 5.59
CA GLU A 212 1.74 -0.44 7.01
C GLU A 212 0.22 -0.42 7.24
N LEU A 213 -0.51 0.46 6.53
CA LEU A 213 -1.98 0.54 6.62
C LEU A 213 -2.69 -0.75 6.19
N GLN A 214 -2.17 -1.47 5.18
CA GLN A 214 -2.74 -2.76 4.78
C GLN A 214 -2.47 -3.85 5.82
N LEU A 215 -1.28 -3.86 6.42
CA LEU A 215 -0.92 -4.79 7.49
C LEU A 215 -1.78 -4.55 8.74
N VAL A 216 -1.98 -3.28 9.13
CA VAL A 216 -2.86 -2.86 10.24
C VAL A 216 -4.25 -3.48 10.07
N LYS A 217 -4.90 -3.27 8.92
CA LYS A 217 -6.25 -3.80 8.66
C LYS A 217 -6.33 -5.31 8.67
N HIS A 218 -5.29 -5.97 8.16
CA HIS A 218 -5.25 -7.44 8.14
C HIS A 218 -5.09 -8.01 9.56
N VAL A 219 -4.16 -7.46 10.35
CA VAL A 219 -3.94 -7.88 11.74
C VAL A 219 -5.16 -7.57 12.61
N GLU A 220 -5.81 -6.42 12.42
CA GLU A 220 -7.06 -6.09 13.10
C GLU A 220 -8.12 -7.16 12.87
N LYS A 221 -8.41 -7.46 11.60
CA LYS A 221 -9.41 -8.45 11.21
C LYS A 221 -9.06 -9.83 11.76
N PHE A 222 -7.79 -10.24 11.67
CA PHE A 222 -7.31 -11.51 12.20
C PHE A 222 -7.53 -11.64 13.71
N LEU A 223 -7.15 -10.63 14.50
CA LEU A 223 -7.31 -10.63 15.95
C LEU A 223 -8.79 -10.63 16.38
N LEU A 224 -9.66 -10.00 15.59
CA LEU A 224 -11.11 -10.05 15.78
C LEU A 224 -11.70 -11.42 15.42
N GLU A 225 -11.28 -12.00 14.29
CA GLU A 225 -11.72 -13.34 13.83
C GLU A 225 -11.26 -14.46 14.78
N LEU A 226 -10.14 -14.27 15.46
CA LEU A 226 -9.65 -15.19 16.48
C LEU A 226 -10.61 -15.37 17.66
N GLY A 227 -11.50 -14.41 17.94
CA GLY A 227 -12.67 -14.59 18.81
C GLY A 227 -12.40 -14.93 20.29
N GLN A 228 -11.14 -14.90 20.76
CA GLN A 228 -10.75 -15.43 22.08
C GLN A 228 -10.62 -14.40 23.21
N GLY A 229 -11.22 -13.22 23.05
CA GLY A 229 -11.27 -12.19 24.11
C GLY A 229 -10.68 -10.83 23.72
N PHE A 230 -10.21 -10.67 22.48
CA PHE A 230 -9.81 -9.39 21.93
C PHE A 230 -11.04 -8.51 21.68
N ALA A 231 -11.03 -7.31 22.26
CA ALA A 231 -11.98 -6.23 21.98
C ALA A 231 -11.22 -5.10 21.31
N PHE A 232 -11.63 -4.74 20.09
CA PHE A 232 -11.01 -3.64 19.35
C PHE A 232 -11.33 -2.30 20.01
N VAL A 233 -10.29 -1.49 20.23
CA VAL A 233 -10.42 -0.13 20.80
C VAL A 233 -10.23 0.92 19.69
N GLY A 234 -9.25 0.74 18.81
CA GLY A 234 -9.06 1.63 17.66
C GLY A 234 -7.84 1.30 16.79
N GLU A 235 -7.84 1.83 15.57
CA GLU A 235 -6.70 1.87 14.64
C GLU A 235 -6.15 3.30 14.56
N GLN A 236 -4.83 3.44 14.38
CA GLN A 236 -4.14 4.74 14.28
C GLN A 236 -4.53 5.69 15.43
N VAL A 237 -4.47 5.17 16.66
CA VAL A 237 -4.95 5.86 17.86
C VAL A 237 -4.02 7.04 18.16
N ARG A 238 -4.56 8.25 18.05
CA ARG A 238 -3.82 9.50 18.27
C ARG A 238 -3.51 9.70 19.75
N LEU A 239 -2.22 9.76 20.06
CA LEU A 239 -1.68 10.16 21.35
C LEU A 239 -1.06 11.55 21.20
N GLU A 240 -1.50 12.49 22.03
CA GLU A 240 -0.90 13.83 22.11
C GLU A 240 -0.11 13.92 23.42
N ILE A 241 1.17 14.30 23.36
CA ILE A 241 2.02 14.55 24.54
C ILE A 241 2.69 15.91 24.36
N ALA A 242 2.40 16.86 25.24
CA ALA A 242 3.00 18.20 25.24
C ALA A 242 2.90 18.95 23.88
N GLY A 243 1.85 18.65 23.09
CA GLY A 243 1.60 19.24 21.77
C GLY A 243 2.21 18.47 20.58
N ASP A 244 3.00 17.42 20.82
CA ASP A 244 3.47 16.51 19.77
C ASP A 244 2.46 15.36 19.56
N GLU A 245 2.25 15.00 18.30
CA GLU A 245 1.31 13.92 17.92
C GLU A 245 2.04 12.63 17.56
N PHE A 246 1.55 11.54 18.14
CA PHE A 246 1.97 10.19 17.87
C PHE A 246 0.75 9.32 17.56
N PHE A 247 0.96 8.21 16.86
CA PHE A 247 -0.13 7.33 16.42
C PHE A 247 0.26 5.89 16.71
N ALA A 248 -0.46 5.24 17.61
CA ALA A 248 -0.32 3.81 17.84
C ALA A 248 -1.12 3.05 16.77
N ASP A 249 -0.51 2.06 16.13
CA ASP A 249 -1.12 1.41 14.97
C ASP A 249 -2.44 0.71 15.30
N LEU A 250 -2.45 -0.11 16.35
CA LEU A 250 -3.61 -0.84 16.82
C LEU A 250 -3.67 -0.87 18.34
N LEU A 251 -4.86 -0.63 18.88
CA LEU A 251 -5.14 -0.75 20.30
C LEU A 251 -6.30 -1.73 20.52
N PHE A 252 -6.07 -2.70 21.38
CA PHE A 252 -7.05 -3.70 21.81
C PHE A 252 -7.16 -3.71 23.33
N TYR A 253 -8.27 -4.24 23.82
CA TYR A 253 -8.43 -4.67 25.20
C TYR A 253 -8.66 -6.18 25.24
N HIS A 254 -7.96 -6.89 26.11
CA HIS A 254 -8.13 -8.33 26.25
C HIS A 254 -9.03 -8.66 27.45
N LEU A 255 -10.27 -9.09 27.17
CA LEU A 255 -11.33 -9.29 28.17
C LEU A 255 -10.98 -10.30 29.28
N LYS A 256 -10.26 -11.38 28.95
CA LYS A 256 -9.89 -12.42 29.94
C LYS A 256 -8.72 -12.02 30.84
N LEU A 257 -7.66 -11.44 30.24
CA LEU A 257 -6.47 -10.99 30.97
C LEU A 257 -6.72 -9.70 31.73
N ARG A 258 -7.72 -8.93 31.27
CA ARG A 258 -8.09 -7.60 31.77
C ARG A 258 -6.92 -6.62 31.64
N CYS A 259 -6.41 -6.45 30.44
CA CYS A 259 -5.37 -5.48 30.13
C CYS A 259 -5.57 -4.92 28.72
N TYR A 260 -5.00 -3.74 28.48
CA TYR A 260 -4.85 -3.23 27.13
C TYR A 260 -3.71 -3.94 26.41
N MET A 261 -3.77 -3.90 25.08
CA MET A 261 -2.77 -4.43 24.18
C MET A 261 -2.46 -3.38 23.11
N VAL A 262 -1.25 -2.84 23.15
CA VAL A 262 -0.74 -1.93 22.13
C VAL A 262 0.02 -2.76 21.11
N ILE A 263 -0.35 -2.65 19.83
CA ILE A 263 0.28 -3.38 18.75
C ILE A 263 0.86 -2.37 17.78
N GLU A 264 2.17 -2.44 17.57
CA GLU A 264 2.93 -1.61 16.65
C GLU A 264 3.42 -2.48 15.49
N LEU A 265 3.22 -2.03 14.26
CA LEU A 265 3.64 -2.72 13.05
C LEU A 265 4.83 -2.01 12.43
N LYS A 266 5.80 -2.79 11.93
CA LYS A 266 6.94 -2.29 11.18
C LYS A 266 7.15 -3.14 9.93
N ALA A 267 7.06 -2.47 8.78
CA ALA A 267 7.33 -3.04 7.45
C ALA A 267 8.82 -3.38 7.23
N VAL A 268 9.67 -3.05 8.19
CA VAL A 268 11.13 -3.18 8.15
C VAL A 268 11.63 -4.21 9.16
N LYS A 269 12.93 -4.48 9.12
CA LYS A 269 13.61 -5.34 10.09
C LYS A 269 13.59 -4.70 11.47
N PHE A 270 13.45 -5.51 12.52
CA PHE A 270 13.49 -5.06 13.90
C PHE A 270 14.75 -4.24 14.20
N GLU A 271 14.56 -3.08 14.80
CA GLU A 271 15.60 -2.26 15.40
C GLU A 271 15.25 -1.94 16.87
N PRO A 272 16.24 -1.90 17.79
CA PRO A 272 15.97 -1.66 19.21
C PRO A 272 15.20 -0.37 19.51
N GLY A 273 15.30 0.66 18.66
CA GLY A 273 14.60 1.94 18.83
C GLY A 273 13.07 1.80 18.84
N PHE A 274 12.52 0.79 18.17
CA PHE A 274 11.07 0.56 18.12
C PHE A 274 10.46 0.24 19.50
N LEU A 275 11.25 -0.35 20.40
CA LEU A 275 10.81 -0.61 21.77
C LEU A 275 10.57 0.69 22.55
N GLY A 276 11.31 1.76 22.25
CA GLY A 276 11.09 3.06 22.87
C GLY A 276 9.72 3.63 22.53
N GLN A 277 9.33 3.56 21.25
CA GLN A 277 8.02 4.03 20.78
C GLN A 277 6.88 3.19 21.37
N LEU A 278 7.01 1.85 21.33
CA LEU A 278 6.01 0.95 21.90
C LEU A 278 5.86 1.16 23.42
N GLY A 279 6.98 1.28 24.15
CA GLY A 279 6.96 1.53 25.58
C GLY A 279 6.32 2.86 25.97
N MET A 280 6.53 3.90 25.18
CA MET A 280 5.85 5.19 25.36
C MET A 280 4.33 5.05 25.24
N TYR A 281 3.85 4.31 24.23
CA TYR A 281 2.42 4.06 24.06
C TYR A 281 1.85 3.24 25.22
N MET A 282 2.53 2.17 25.64
CA MET A 282 2.08 1.35 26.77
C MET A 282 1.96 2.17 28.06
N ALA A 283 2.96 3.00 28.36
CA ALA A 283 2.93 3.88 29.53
C ALA A 283 1.77 4.88 29.46
N ALA A 284 1.56 5.50 28.30
CA ALA A 284 0.43 6.42 28.11
C ALA A 284 -0.93 5.71 28.26
N VAL A 285 -1.05 4.47 27.77
CA VAL A 285 -2.29 3.68 27.92
C VAL A 285 -2.52 3.30 29.39
N ASP A 286 -1.49 2.84 30.10
CA ASP A 286 -1.57 2.53 31.53
C ASP A 286 -1.96 3.76 32.37
N ASP A 287 -1.41 4.93 32.05
CA ASP A 287 -1.67 6.16 32.82
C ASP A 287 -3.02 6.82 32.48
N LEU A 288 -3.49 6.74 31.23
CA LEU A 288 -4.61 7.54 30.73
C LEU A 288 -5.88 6.73 30.43
N MET A 289 -5.75 5.44 30.12
CA MET A 289 -6.89 4.60 29.71
C MET A 289 -7.16 3.43 30.67
N ALA A 290 -6.12 2.89 31.30
CA ALA A 290 -6.25 1.72 32.15
C ALA A 290 -7.02 2.02 33.44
N HIS A 291 -7.91 1.10 33.82
CA HIS A 291 -8.52 1.13 35.13
C HIS A 291 -7.51 0.63 36.18
N PRO A 292 -7.55 1.10 37.44
CA PRO A 292 -6.66 0.60 38.51
C PRO A 292 -6.70 -0.92 38.76
N ASP A 293 -7.74 -1.60 38.28
CA ASP A 293 -7.91 -3.06 38.40
C ASP A 293 -7.44 -3.82 37.14
N ASP A 294 -7.07 -3.11 36.08
CA ASP A 294 -6.50 -3.72 34.89
C ASP A 294 -5.06 -4.16 35.18
N LYS A 295 -4.66 -5.29 34.59
CA LYS A 295 -3.27 -5.71 34.55
C LYS A 295 -2.46 -4.77 33.63
N PRO A 296 -1.12 -4.70 33.80
CA PRO A 296 -0.27 -3.86 32.96
C PRO A 296 -0.50 -4.09 31.47
N THR A 297 -0.50 -3.01 30.70
CA THR A 297 -0.65 -3.06 29.24
C THR A 297 0.43 -3.93 28.61
N ILE A 298 0.05 -4.76 27.64
CA ILE A 298 0.95 -5.63 26.88
C ILE A 298 1.30 -4.95 25.56
N GLY A 299 2.59 -4.92 25.22
CA GLY A 299 3.07 -4.42 23.93
C GLY A 299 3.35 -5.57 22.97
N LEU A 300 2.94 -5.44 21.71
CA LEU A 300 3.31 -6.36 20.65
C LEU A 300 3.92 -5.58 19.49
N LEU A 301 5.18 -5.89 19.18
CA LEU A 301 5.87 -5.34 18.03
C LEU A 301 5.92 -6.39 16.91
N LEU A 302 5.30 -6.07 15.77
CA LEU A 302 5.25 -6.93 14.59
C LEU A 302 6.17 -6.39 13.51
N CYS A 303 7.34 -7.00 13.33
CA CYS A 303 8.33 -6.58 12.31
C CYS A 303 8.33 -7.53 11.10
N LYS A 304 8.88 -7.08 9.98
CA LYS A 304 9.06 -7.93 8.78
C LYS A 304 10.04 -9.06 8.97
N GLU A 305 11.12 -8.75 9.65
CA GLU A 305 12.21 -9.65 9.96
C GLU A 305 12.72 -9.28 11.35
N LYS A 306 13.16 -10.27 12.14
CA LYS A 306 13.86 -10.04 13.39
C LYS A 306 15.15 -10.84 13.42
N ASN A 307 16.19 -10.25 14.01
CA ASN A 307 17.31 -11.05 14.47
C ASN A 307 17.03 -11.41 15.93
N SER A 308 16.75 -12.69 16.21
CA SER A 308 16.35 -13.15 17.55
C SER A 308 17.36 -12.81 18.64
N VAL A 309 18.67 -12.80 18.32
CA VAL A 309 19.71 -12.42 19.28
C VAL A 309 19.61 -10.93 19.61
N VAL A 310 19.50 -10.08 18.59
CA VAL A 310 19.36 -8.62 18.79
C VAL A 310 18.09 -8.29 19.56
N ALA A 311 16.98 -8.96 19.24
CA ALA A 311 15.71 -8.82 19.94
C ALA A 311 15.81 -9.24 21.42
N GLU A 312 16.44 -10.39 21.70
CA GLU A 312 16.63 -10.87 23.07
C GLU A 312 17.49 -9.90 23.90
N TYR A 313 18.60 -9.41 23.33
CA TYR A 313 19.45 -8.43 24.01
C TYR A 313 18.72 -7.11 24.26
N ALA A 314 17.87 -6.66 23.33
CA ALA A 314 17.08 -5.45 23.50
C ALA A 314 16.00 -5.61 24.60
N LEU A 315 15.36 -6.78 24.68
CA LEU A 315 14.34 -7.07 25.69
C LEU A 315 14.89 -7.21 27.12
N ARG A 316 16.15 -7.61 27.30
CA ARG A 316 16.78 -7.73 28.64
C ARG A 316 16.80 -6.44 29.45
N GLY A 317 16.73 -5.28 28.79
CA GLY A 317 16.65 -3.97 29.43
C GLY A 317 15.22 -3.45 29.63
N PHE A 318 14.20 -4.20 29.19
CA PHE A 318 12.81 -3.78 29.15
C PHE A 318 12.00 -4.52 30.22
N ASN A 319 11.45 -3.78 31.19
CA ASN A 319 10.66 -4.36 32.29
C ASN A 319 9.17 -4.51 31.95
N ALA A 320 8.69 -3.82 30.91
CA ALA A 320 7.30 -3.88 30.49
C ALA A 320 7.03 -5.17 29.68
N PRO A 321 5.81 -5.76 29.76
CA PRO A 321 5.48 -6.99 29.06
C PRO A 321 5.38 -6.74 27.55
N VAL A 322 6.46 -7.06 26.82
CA VAL A 322 6.58 -6.83 25.38
C VAL A 322 6.89 -8.14 24.64
N GLY A 323 6.11 -8.42 23.59
CA GLY A 323 6.38 -9.47 22.61
C GLY A 323 6.92 -8.90 21.30
N ILE A 324 7.90 -9.57 20.69
CA ILE A 324 8.42 -9.24 19.35
C ILE A 324 8.23 -10.43 18.42
N ALA A 325 7.40 -10.26 17.40
CA ALA A 325 7.11 -11.27 16.39
C ALA A 325 7.48 -10.79 14.98
N GLU A 326 7.79 -11.77 14.13
CA GLU A 326 7.84 -11.55 12.68
C GLU A 326 6.43 -11.74 12.13
N TRP A 327 5.93 -10.85 11.26
CA TRP A 327 4.60 -11.05 10.68
C TRP A 327 4.52 -12.24 9.71
N LYS A 328 5.65 -12.83 9.31
CA LYS A 328 5.71 -14.06 8.50
C LYS A 328 5.82 -15.35 9.31
N THR A 329 6.09 -15.25 10.62
CA THR A 329 6.53 -16.40 11.43
C THR A 329 5.90 -16.33 12.82
N SER A 330 4.95 -17.23 13.06
CA SER A 330 4.36 -17.69 14.33
C SER A 330 4.22 -16.62 15.44
N LEU A 331 3.17 -15.79 15.35
CA LEU A 331 2.75 -14.83 16.40
C LEU A 331 2.71 -15.46 17.80
N ALA A 332 2.36 -16.75 17.88
CA ALA A 332 2.22 -17.54 19.10
C ALA A 332 3.52 -17.63 19.94
N ASP A 333 4.70 -17.69 19.32
CA ASP A 333 5.97 -17.88 20.04
C ASP A 333 6.43 -16.61 20.78
N SER A 334 5.81 -15.48 20.51
CA SER A 334 6.14 -14.17 21.09
C SER A 334 5.19 -13.71 22.19
N LEU A 335 4.11 -14.46 22.40
CA LEU A 335 3.06 -14.14 23.36
C LEU A 335 3.34 -14.86 24.69
N PRO A 336 3.01 -14.24 25.85
CA PRO A 336 3.01 -14.91 27.13
C PRO A 336 2.27 -16.26 27.10
N ASP A 337 2.73 -17.26 27.85
CA ASP A 337 2.14 -18.61 27.86
C ASP A 337 0.62 -18.60 28.16
N GLU A 338 0.16 -17.64 28.96
CA GLU A 338 -1.26 -17.40 29.26
C GLU A 338 -2.08 -17.00 28.03
N LEU A 339 -1.47 -16.28 27.08
CA LEU A 339 -2.05 -15.89 25.79
C LEU A 339 -2.03 -17.05 24.80
N VAL A 340 -0.93 -17.82 24.73
CA VAL A 340 -0.79 -19.00 23.87
C VAL A 340 -1.85 -20.05 24.17
N ALA A 341 -2.17 -20.26 25.45
CA ALA A 341 -3.24 -21.15 25.88
C ALA A 341 -4.66 -20.69 25.43
N SER A 342 -4.79 -19.42 25.04
CA SER A 342 -6.03 -18.78 24.55
C SER A 342 -5.98 -18.41 23.07
N LEU A 343 -5.07 -19.02 22.30
CA LEU A 343 -5.02 -18.92 20.84
C LEU A 343 -5.47 -20.26 20.23
N PRO A 344 -6.02 -20.28 18.99
CA PRO A 344 -6.14 -21.52 18.24
C PRO A 344 -4.75 -22.10 17.97
N SER A 345 -4.70 -23.39 17.60
CA SER A 345 -3.41 -24.05 17.37
C SER A 345 -2.56 -23.30 16.35
N ILE A 346 -1.24 -23.32 16.55
CA ILE A 346 -0.22 -22.71 15.66
C ILE A 346 -0.46 -23.11 14.20
N GLU A 347 -0.83 -24.36 13.97
CA GLU A 347 -1.16 -24.91 12.64
C GLU A 347 -2.36 -24.23 11.96
N THR A 348 -3.36 -23.77 12.74
CA THR A 348 -4.53 -23.06 12.22
C THR A 348 -4.18 -21.61 11.85
N LEU A 349 -3.40 -20.95 12.72
CA LEU A 349 -2.92 -19.57 12.54
C LEU A 349 -2.02 -19.44 11.30
N GLU A 350 -1.10 -20.39 11.12
CA GLU A 350 -0.17 -20.41 9.99
C GLU A 350 -0.88 -20.75 8.67
N ALA A 351 -1.89 -21.62 8.70
CA ALA A 351 -2.66 -21.97 7.51
C ALA A 351 -3.48 -20.78 6.97
N GLU A 352 -4.08 -19.98 7.85
CA GLU A 352 -4.88 -18.81 7.45
C GLU A 352 -3.99 -17.68 6.92
N LEU A 353 -2.91 -17.34 7.64
CA LEU A 353 -1.94 -16.31 7.24
C LEU A 353 -1.21 -16.68 5.94
N ALA A 354 -0.85 -17.94 5.74
CA ALA A 354 -0.23 -18.41 4.50
C ALA A 354 -1.21 -18.42 3.32
N SER A 355 -2.47 -18.78 3.54
CA SER A 355 -3.49 -18.79 2.48
C SER A 355 -3.82 -17.38 1.98
N GLU A 356 -3.83 -16.39 2.88
CA GLU A 356 -4.13 -15.00 2.55
C GLU A 356 -2.91 -14.31 1.89
N ALA A 357 -1.69 -14.61 2.37
CA ALA A 357 -0.45 -14.13 1.75
C ALA A 357 -0.28 -14.65 0.31
N ALA A 358 -0.71 -15.89 0.03
CA ALA A 358 -0.72 -16.44 -1.32
C ALA A 358 -1.76 -15.76 -2.24
N ARG A 359 -2.87 -15.25 -1.68
CA ARG A 359 -3.88 -14.47 -2.43
C ARG A 359 -3.45 -13.03 -2.71
N LEU A 360 -2.67 -12.43 -1.82
CA LEU A 360 -2.15 -11.07 -1.96
C LEU A 360 -0.90 -10.99 -2.85
N GLN A 361 -0.22 -12.12 -3.07
CA GLN A 361 0.93 -12.23 -3.97
C GLN A 361 0.58 -12.68 -5.40
N GLY A 362 -0.68 -13.03 -5.67
CA GLY A 362 -1.22 -13.33 -6.99
C GLY A 362 -2.00 -12.16 -7.57
#